data_AF-A0A9N9P942-F1
#
_entry.id   AF-A0A9N9P942-F1
#
_cell.length_a   1.000
_cell.length_b   1.000
_cell.length_c   1.000
_cell.angle_alpha   90.00
_cell.angle_beta   90.00
_cell.angle_gamma   90.00
#
_symmetry.space_group_name_H-M   'P 1'
#
loop_
_entity.id
_entity.type
_entity.pdbx_description
1 polymer ?
#
loop_
_entity_poly.entity_id
_entity_poly.type
_entity_poly.pdbx_seq_one_letter_code
_entity_poly.pdbx_strand_id
1 'polypeptide(L)' 'EIDRVLKKVAEGVETFEGIFDKIQATTNSNQKEKLEQDLKKEIKKLQRHRDQIKTWISSNDIKDKRALIENRRKIEQ' A
#
# COMPACT_ATOMS: atom_id res chain seq x y z
N GLU A 1 -7.68 2.70 15.81
CA GLU A 1 -8.11 2.14 14.50
C GLU A 1 -7.26 2.66 13.35
N ILE A 2 -7.06 3.98 13.25
CA ILE A 2 -6.17 4.63 12.28
C ILE A 2 -4.76 4.01 12.28
N ASP A 3 -4.11 3.92 13.45
CA ASP A 3 -2.75 3.37 13.57
C ASP A 3 -2.64 1.94 13.04
N ARG A 4 -3.70 1.14 13.21
CA ARG A 4 -3.75 -0.23 12.68
C ARG A 4 -3.75 -0.24 11.15
N VAL A 5 -4.46 0.68 10.52
CA VAL A 5 -4.48 0.82 9.07
C VAL A 5 -3.16 1.41 8.57
N LEU A 6 -2.60 2.41 9.25
CA LEU A 6 -1.28 2.95 8.90
C LEU A 6 -0.18 1.88 8.98
N LYS A 7 -0.23 1.01 9.98
CA LYS A 7 0.69 -0.14 10.07
C LYS A 7 0.52 -1.10 8.88
N LYS A 8 -0.72 -1.41 8.50
CA LYS A 8 -0.99 -2.25 7.31
C LYS A 8 -0.52 -1.60 6.00
N VAL A 9 -0.59 -0.27 5.90
CA VAL A 9 -0.04 0.45 4.75
C VAL A 9 1.47 0.27 4.69
N ALA A 10 2.17 0.46 5.81
CA ALA A 10 3.62 0.26 5.87
C ALA A 10 4.01 -1.19 5.48
N GLU A 11 3.34 -2.19 6.06
CA GLU A 11 3.56 -3.61 5.74
C GLU A 11 3.25 -3.92 4.26
N GLY A 12 2.20 -3.31 3.70
CA GLY A 12 1.81 -3.49 2.29
C GLY A 12 2.79 -2.84 1.31
N VAL A 13 3.36 -1.69 1.66
CA VAL A 13 4.40 -1.00 0.86
C VAL A 13 5.69 -1.83 0.85
N GLU A 14 6.15 -2.30 2.02
CA GLU A 14 7.33 -3.18 2.10
C GLU A 14 7.13 -4.49 1.31
N THR A 15 5.92 -5.06 1.39
CA THR A 15 5.55 -6.24 0.60
C THR A 15 5.55 -5.94 -0.90
N PHE A 16 5.04 -4.79 -1.31
CA PHE A 16 5.01 -4.36 -2.71
C PHE A 16 6.44 -4.21 -3.27
N GLU A 17 7.32 -3.50 -2.56
CA GLU A 17 8.73 -3.34 -2.93
C GLU A 17 9.42 -4.71 -3.04
N GLY A 18 9.24 -5.58 -2.04
CA GLY A 18 9.83 -6.91 -2.05
C GLY A 18 9.30 -7.83 -3.16
N ILE A 19 8.04 -7.71 -3.58
CA ILE A 19 7.51 -8.44 -4.75
C ILE A 19 8.07 -7.84 -6.03
N PHE A 20 8.14 -6.51 -6.13
CA PHE A 20 8.66 -5.83 -7.31
C PHE A 20 10.13 -6.20 -7.58
N ASP A 21 10.97 -6.17 -6.56
CA ASP A 21 12.37 -6.58 -6.65
C ASP A 21 12.50 -8.05 -7.10
N LYS A 22 11.65 -8.93 -6.57
CA LYS A 22 11.60 -10.34 -7.00
C LYS A 22 11.19 -10.49 -8.46
N ILE A 23 10.24 -9.70 -8.95
CA ILE A 23 9.83 -9.72 -10.37
C ILE A 23 10.99 -9.31 -11.27
N GLN A 24 11.77 -8.28 -10.87
CA GLN A 24 12.94 -7.81 -11.62
C GLN A 24 14.08 -8.84 -11.60
N ALA A 25 14.27 -9.53 -10.48
CA ALA A 25 15.32 -10.54 -10.33
C ALA A 25 14.96 -11.89 -10.97
N THR A 26 13.67 -12.22 -11.09
CA THR A 26 13.26 -13.53 -11.60
C THR A 26 13.32 -13.59 -13.12
N THR A 27 13.93 -14.64 -13.65
CA THR A 27 13.96 -14.96 -15.09
C THR A 27 12.96 -16.05 -15.46
N ASN A 28 12.28 -16.65 -14.48
CA ASN A 28 11.28 -17.70 -14.68
C ASN A 28 9.90 -17.11 -14.99
N SER A 29 9.39 -17.38 -16.20
CA SER A 29 8.11 -16.83 -16.68
C SER A 29 6.91 -17.18 -15.81
N ASN A 30 6.78 -18.42 -15.32
CA ASN A 30 5.64 -18.83 -14.49
C ASN A 30 5.69 -18.16 -13.11
N GLN A 31 6.89 -18.02 -12.52
CA GLN A 31 7.04 -17.31 -11.25
C GLN A 31 6.76 -15.82 -11.42
N LYS A 32 7.19 -15.24 -12.55
CA LYS A 32 6.95 -13.84 -12.88
C LYS A 32 5.45 -13.53 -12.96
N GLU A 33 4.66 -14.32 -13.70
CA GLU A 33 3.20 -14.14 -13.77
C GLU A 33 2.54 -14.23 -12.40
N LYS A 34 2.96 -15.19 -11.56
CA LYS A 34 2.41 -15.34 -10.21
C LYS A 34 2.72 -14.11 -9.35
N LEU A 35 3.96 -13.64 -9.39
CA LEU A 35 4.37 -12.44 -8.64
C LEU A 35 3.65 -11.18 -9.16
N GLU A 36 3.44 -11.05 -10.47
CA GLU A 36 2.66 -9.94 -11.04
C GLU A 36 1.19 -9.96 -10.56
N GLN A 37 0.58 -11.14 -10.46
CA GLN A 37 -0.76 -11.27 -9.89
C GLN A 37 -0.81 -10.87 -8.41
N ASP A 38 0.20 -11.27 -7.63
CA ASP A 38 0.27 -10.92 -6.21
C ASP A 38 0.57 -9.43 -6.01
N LEU A 39 1.44 -8.84 -6.84
CA LEU A 39 1.66 -7.39 -6.91
C LEU A 39 0.36 -6.65 -7.20
N LYS A 40 -0.41 -7.11 -8.19
CA LYS A 40 -1.71 -6.50 -8.54
C LYS A 40 -2.73 -6.58 -7.40
N LYS A 41 -2.75 -7.67 -6.63
CA LYS A 41 -3.60 -7.78 -5.43
C LYS A 41 -3.16 -6.79 -4.35
N GLU A 42 -1.86 -6.64 -4.15
CA GLU A 42 -1.31 -5.74 -3.12
C GLU A 42 -1.57 -4.26 -3.47
N ILE A 43 -1.40 -3.86 -4.74
CA ILE A 43 -1.80 -2.53 -5.23
C ILE A 43 -3.27 -2.24 -4.89
N LYS A 44 -4.18 -3.19 -5.17
CA LYS A 44 -5.60 -3.00 -4.86
C LYS A 44 -5.87 -2.85 -3.35
N LYS A 45 -5.11 -3.53 -2.49
CA LYS A 45 -5.25 -3.37 -1.03
C LYS A 45 -4.77 -1.99 -0.59
N LEU A 46 -3.59 -1.57 -1.06
CA LEU A 46 -3.04 -0.24 -0.78
C LEU A 46 -4.00 0.87 -1.25
N GLN A 47 -4.57 0.74 -2.45
CA GLN A 47 -5.58 1.68 -2.96
C GLN A 47 -6.81 1.79 -2.03
N ARG A 48 -7.34 0.66 -1.53
CA ARG A 48 -8.45 0.69 -0.54
C ARG A 48 -8.05 1.41 0.75
N HIS A 49 -6.83 1.20 1.23
CA HIS A 49 -6.32 1.87 2.42
C HIS A 49 -6.15 3.38 2.16
N ARG A 50 -5.70 3.76 0.96
CA ARG A 50 -5.59 5.16 0.53
C ARG A 50 -6.94 5.86 0.49
N ASP A 51 -7.99 5.19 0.02
CA ASP A 51 -9.34 5.76 0.02
C ASP A 51 -9.93 5.86 1.44
N GLN A 52 -9.66 4.88 2.31
CA GLN A 52 -10.01 4.97 3.73
C GLN A 52 -9.29 6.14 4.42
N ILE A 53 -8.00 6.31 4.15
CA ILE A 53 -7.21 7.45 4.64
C ILE A 53 -7.75 8.78 4.10
N LYS A 54 -8.19 8.83 2.83
CA LYS A 54 -8.83 10.02 2.25
C LYS A 54 -10.10 10.40 3.02
N THR A 55 -10.95 9.43 3.35
CA THR A 55 -12.15 9.66 4.17
C THR A 55 -11.79 10.21 5.55
N TRP A 56 -10.74 9.69 6.19
CA TRP A 56 -10.25 10.19 7.47
C TRP A 56 -9.67 11.61 7.39
N ILE A 57 -8.94 11.94 6.32
CA ILE A 57 -8.45 13.30 6.10
C ILE A 57 -9.62 14.28 5.95
N SER A 58 -10.74 13.87 5.35
CA SER A 58 -11.95 14.70 5.24
C SER A 58 -12.78 14.77 6.52
N SER A 59 -12.57 13.87 7.49
CA SER A 59 -13.28 13.91 8.78
C SER A 59 -12.77 15.07 9.66
N ASN A 60 -13.69 15.75 10.35
CA ASN A 60 -13.37 16.79 11.32
C ASN A 60 -13.03 16.24 12.72
N ASP A 61 -13.25 14.95 12.96
CA ASP A 61 -12.99 14.30 14.24
C ASP A 61 -11.49 14.05 14.47
N ILE A 62 -10.70 14.13 13.40
CA ILE A 62 -9.25 13.86 13.42
C ILE A 62 -8.49 15.19 13.46
N LYS A 63 -7.86 15.45 14.60
CA LYS A 63 -7.09 16.68 14.85
C LYS A 63 -5.74 16.67 14.13
N ASP A 64 -4.99 15.57 14.21
CA ASP A 64 -3.70 15.43 13.52
C ASP A 64 -3.84 14.57 12.26
N LYS A 65 -3.66 15.20 11.10
CA LYS A 65 -3.76 14.58 9.78
C LYS A 65 -2.39 14.36 9.12
N ARG A 66 -1.28 14.71 9.79
CA ARG A 66 0.07 14.63 9.19
C ARG A 66 0.42 13.21 8.76
N ALA A 67 0.26 12.25 9.67
CA ALA A 67 0.53 10.84 9.38
C ALA A 67 -0.36 10.28 8.27
N LEU A 68 -1.63 10.70 8.23
CA LEU A 68 -2.58 10.32 7.17
C LEU A 68 -2.13 10.83 5.80
N ILE A 69 -1.74 12.10 5.71
CA ILE A 69 -1.28 12.73 4.47
C ILE A 69 0.01 12.07 3.97
N GLU A 70 0.96 11.80 4.87
CA GLU A 70 2.22 11.14 4.53
C GLU A 70 1.98 9.73 3.97
N ASN A 71 1.18 8.91 4.65
CA ASN A 71 0.88 7.55 4.19
C ASN A 71 0.06 7.54 2.89
N ARG A 72 -0.84 8.51 2.70
CA ARG A 72 -1.55 8.69 1.43
C ARG A 72 -0.57 8.95 0.27
N ARG A 73 0.44 9.80 0.49
CA ARG A 73 1.48 10.07 -0.52
C ARG A 73 2.34 8.85 -0.80
N LYS A 74 2.71 8.07 0.23
CA LYS A 74 3.46 6.82 0.06
C LYS A 74 2.74 5.79 -0.82
N ILE A 75 1.41 5.72 -0.76
CA ILE A 75 0.62 4.82 -1.62
C ILE A 75 0.48 5.33 -3.06
N GLU A 76 0.59 6.65 -3.27
CA GLU A 76 0.48 7.29 -4.59
C GLU A 76 1.82 7.36 -5.35
N GLN A 77 2.94 7.12 -4.67
CA GLN A 77 4.29 7.11 -5.22
C GLN A 77 4.62 5.76 -5.85
#